data_AF-A0A316H3I6-F1
#
_entry.id   AF-A0A316H3I6-F1
#
_cell.length_a   1.000
_cell.length_b   1.000
_cell.length_c   1.000
_cell.angle_alpha   90.00
_cell.angle_beta   90.00
_cell.angle_gamma   90.00
#
_symmetry.space_group_name_H-M   'P 1'
#
loop_
_entity.id
_entity.type
_entity.pdbx_description
1 polymer ?
#
loop_
_entity_poly.entity_id
_entity_poly.type
_entity_poly.pdbx_seq_one_letter_code
_entity_poly.pdbx_strand_id
1 'polypeptide(L)'
;MALSIKDPQTERLACSLAERTGETITVATRRALEERIRRLGSDTRKAALLEDLAASRRRWGAMPVLDSRSADDIVGYDESGLPS
;
A
#
# COMPACT_ATOMS: atom_id res chain seq x y z
N MET A 1 -5.75 28.44 -9.63
CA MET A 1 -4.58 29.36 -9.61
C MET A 1 -3.48 28.75 -10.46
N ALA A 2 -2.73 29.55 -11.22
CA ALA A 2 -1.63 29.08 -12.05
C ALA A 2 -0.38 28.83 -11.18
N LEU A 3 0.24 27.66 -11.34
CA LEU A 3 1.53 27.33 -10.75
C LEU A 3 2.63 28.03 -11.57
N SER A 4 3.38 28.97 -10.97
CA SER A 4 4.54 29.62 -11.60
C SER A 4 5.81 29.05 -11.00
N ILE A 5 6.60 28.34 -11.80
CA ILE A 5 7.89 27.76 -11.41
C ILE A 5 8.99 28.53 -12.15
N LYS A 6 9.82 29.28 -11.43
CA LYS A 6 10.96 30.04 -11.97
C LYS A 6 12.25 29.26 -11.81
N ASP A 7 12.27 28.03 -12.29
CA ASP A 7 13.44 27.15 -12.28
C ASP A 7 13.66 26.57 -13.69
N PRO A 8 14.75 26.95 -14.39
CA PRO A 8 15.04 26.48 -15.75
C PRO A 8 15.24 24.97 -15.85
N GLN A 9 15.61 24.30 -14.76
CA GLN A 9 15.73 22.85 -14.75
C GLN A 9 14.36 22.17 -14.76
N THR A 10 13.42 22.67 -13.96
CA THR A 10 12.04 22.16 -13.92
C THR A 10 11.35 22.35 -15.27
N GLU A 11 11.55 23.49 -15.94
CA GLU A 11 11.01 23.72 -17.27
C GLU A 11 11.55 22.70 -18.29
N ARG A 12 12.87 22.44 -18.29
CA ARG A 12 13.47 21.41 -19.16
C ARG A 12 12.90 20.01 -18.88
N LEU A 13 12.71 19.65 -17.61
CA LEU A 13 12.12 18.36 -17.24
C LEU A 13 10.66 18.25 -17.71
N ALA A 14 9.88 19.32 -17.56
CA ALA A 14 8.49 19.37 -17.98
C ALA A 14 8.35 19.28 -19.51
N CYS A 15 9.20 19.98 -20.27
CA CYS A 15 9.26 19.86 -21.73
C CYS A 15 9.67 18.45 -22.17
N SER A 16 10.74 17.89 -21.60
CA SER A 16 11.19 16.54 -21.95
C SER A 16 10.13 15.48 -21.63
N LEU A 17 9.41 15.63 -20.51
CA LEU A 17 8.32 14.73 -20.17
C LEU A 17 7.16 14.84 -21.16
N ALA A 18 6.77 16.07 -21.53
CA ALA A 18 5.72 16.32 -22.52
C ALA A 18 6.06 15.71 -23.88
N GLU A 19 7.29 15.92 -24.37
CA GLU A 19 7.78 15.34 -25.63
C GLU A 19 7.73 13.80 -25.61
N ARG A 20 8.20 13.18 -24.52
CA ARG A 20 8.23 11.71 -24.40
C ARG A 20 6.86 11.07 -24.26
N THR A 21 5.88 11.81 -23.74
CA THR A 21 4.52 11.31 -23.50
C THR A 21 3.54 11.72 -24.59
N GLY A 22 3.91 12.65 -25.48
CA GLY A 22 3.01 13.23 -26.47
C GLY A 22 1.92 14.12 -25.86
N GLU A 23 2.13 14.61 -24.63
CA GLU A 23 1.18 15.41 -23.88
C GLU A 23 1.57 16.89 -23.91
N THR A 24 0.66 17.78 -23.50
CA THR A 24 1.03 19.17 -23.24
C THR A 24 1.86 19.24 -21.95
N ILE A 25 2.74 20.24 -21.85
CA ILE A 25 3.57 20.49 -20.65
C ILE A 25 2.71 20.49 -19.38
N THR A 26 1.54 21.12 -19.42
CA THR A 26 0.61 21.17 -18.28
C THR A 26 0.08 19.79 -17.90
N VAL A 27 -0.34 18.98 -18.87
CA VAL A 27 -0.89 17.64 -18.61
C VAL A 27 0.20 16.70 -18.10
N ALA A 28 1.37 16.70 -18.75
CA ALA A 28 2.53 15.92 -18.35
C ALA A 28 2.98 16.25 -16.92
N THR A 29 3.10 17.54 -16.61
CA THR A 29 3.51 18.00 -15.26
C THR A 29 2.48 17.60 -14.22
N ARG A 30 1.19 17.81 -14.47
CA ARG A 30 0.11 17.41 -13.55
C ARG A 30 0.14 15.91 -13.28
N ARG A 31 0.23 15.08 -14.33
CA ARG A 31 0.28 13.61 -14.19
C ARG A 31 1.52 13.16 -13.40
N ALA A 32 2.70 13.72 -13.67
CA ALA A 32 3.90 13.39 -12.91
C ALA A 32 3.77 13.71 -11.42
N LEU A 33 3.18 14.85 -11.07
CA LEU A 33 2.92 15.23 -9.69
C LEU A 33 1.92 14.26 -9.02
N GLU A 34 0.79 13.97 -9.68
CA GLU A 34 -0.21 13.01 -9.20
C GLU A 34 0.40 11.62 -8.97
N GLU A 35 1.21 11.13 -9.90
CA GLU A 35 1.90 9.85 -9.78
C GLU A 35 2.93 9.83 -8.65
N ARG A 36 3.66 10.93 -8.44
CA ARG A 36 4.64 11.00 -7.36
C ARG A 36 3.96 10.99 -6.01
N ILE A 37 2.89 11.77 -5.85
CA ILE A 37 2.06 11.77 -4.63
C ILE A 37 1.48 10.38 -4.38
N ARG A 38 0.93 9.72 -5.40
CA ARG A 38 0.36 8.37 -5.29
C ARG A 38 1.40 7.34 -4.84
N ARG A 39 2.60 7.37 -5.42
CA ARG A 39 3.71 6.48 -5.04
C ARG A 39 4.11 6.68 -3.57
N LEU A 40 4.31 7.94 -3.15
CA LEU A 40 4.67 8.27 -1.78
C LEU A 40 3.59 7.87 -0.76
N GLY A 41 2.31 8.05 -1.10
CA GLY A 41 1.20 7.64 -0.25
C GLY A 41 1.05 6.12 -0.15
N SER A 42 1.36 5.38 -1.21
CA SER A 42 1.29 3.91 -1.21
C SER A 42 2.36 3.29 -0.34
N ASP A 43 3.60 3.77 -0.41
CA ASP A 43 4.73 3.19 0.33
C ASP A 43 4.56 3.39 1.84
N THR A 44 4.16 4.59 2.25
CA THR A 44 3.89 4.91 3.66
C THR A 44 2.71 4.11 4.20
N ARG A 45 1.61 3.99 3.45
CA ARG A 45 0.45 3.18 3.84
C ARG A 45 0.77 1.70 3.95
N LYS A 46 1.59 1.16 3.03
CA LYS A 46 2.05 -0.23 3.08
C LYS A 46 2.92 -0.49 4.31
N ALA A 47 3.85 0.40 4.61
CA ALA A 47 4.69 0.28 5.80
C ALA A 47 3.86 0.27 7.09
N ALA A 48 2.92 1.20 7.24
CA ALA A 48 2.00 1.26 8.38
C ALA A 48 1.16 -0.03 8.51
N LEU A 49 0.62 -0.54 7.41
CA LEU A 49 -0.15 -1.80 7.41
C LEU A 49 0.69 -2.99 7.89
N LEU A 50 1.94 -3.10 7.43
CA LEU A 50 2.84 -4.18 7.85
C LEU A 50 3.18 -4.09 9.34
N GLU A 51 3.37 -2.87 9.85
CA GLU A 51 3.59 -2.64 11.28
C GLU A 51 2.37 -3.03 12.12
N ASP A 52 1.17 -2.66 11.69
CA ASP A 52 -0.10 -3.01 12.36
C ASP A 52 -0.33 -4.53 12.39
N LEU A 53 -0.06 -5.23 11.28
CA LEU A 53 -0.14 -6.69 11.20
C LEU A 53 0.88 -7.35 12.14
N ALA A 54 2.12 -6.84 12.17
CA ALA A 54 3.16 -7.35 13.06
C ALA A 54 2.81 -7.11 14.54
N ALA A 55 2.25 -5.94 14.87
CA ALA A 55 1.77 -5.62 16.21
C ALA A 55 0.63 -6.56 16.63
N SER A 56 -0.31 -6.84 15.73
CA SER A 56 -1.42 -7.76 15.98
C SER A 56 -0.93 -9.20 16.21
N ARG A 57 -0.01 -9.68 15.38
CA ARG A 57 0.63 -11.00 15.57
C ARG A 57 1.36 -11.09 16.91
N ARG A 58 2.11 -10.06 17.32
CA ARG A 58 2.79 -10.02 18.63
C ARG A 58 1.80 -10.09 19.79
N ARG A 59 0.71 -9.30 19.73
CA ARG A 59 -0.34 -9.33 20.76
C ARG A 59 -0.96 -10.71 20.89
N TRP A 60 -1.37 -11.32 19.78
CA TRP A 60 -1.98 -12.65 19.80
C TRP A 60 -1.02 -13.74 20.23
N GLY A 61 0.25 -13.68 19.79
CA GLY A 61 1.26 -14.67 20.17
C GLY A 61 1.65 -14.63 21.65
N ALA A 62 1.37 -13.54 22.36
CA ALA A 62 1.60 -13.41 23.80
C ALA A 62 0.40 -13.89 24.66
N MET A 63 -0.73 -14.24 24.04
CA MET A 63 -1.91 -14.69 24.77
C MET A 63 -1.72 -16.13 25.26
N PRO A 64 -2.24 -16.49 26.45
CA PRO A 64 -2.20 -17.86 26.94
C PRO A 64 -3.07 -18.78 26.08
N VAL A 65 -2.61 -20.02 25.89
CA VAL A 65 -3.42 -21.08 25.30
C VAL A 65 -4.44 -21.53 26.35
N LEU A 66 -5.72 -21.23 26.14
CA LEU A 66 -6.82 -21.62 27.04
C LEU A 66 -7.38 -23.01 26.73
N ASP A 67 -7.28 -23.42 25.46
CA ASP A 67 -7.72 -24.72 24.98
C ASP A 67 -6.65 -25.25 24.02
N SER A 68 -6.09 -26.40 24.35
CA SER A 68 -5.00 -27.05 23.60
C SER A 68 -5.49 -28.17 22.69
N ARG A 69 -6.80 -28.33 22.55
CA ARG A 69 -7.39 -29.24 21.56
C ARG A 69 -6.90 -28.89 20.15
N SER A 70 -6.84 -29.88 19.28
CA SER A 70 -6.50 -29.65 17.88
C SER A 70 -7.61 -28.81 17.20
N ALA A 71 -7.31 -28.24 16.03
CA ALA A 71 -8.32 -27.53 15.26
C ALA A 71 -9.53 -28.44 14.95
N ASP A 72 -9.27 -29.71 14.64
CA ASP A 72 -10.29 -30.69 14.31
C ASP A 72 -11.15 -31.04 15.54
N ASP A 73 -10.54 -31.22 16.72
CA ASP A 73 -11.26 -31.46 17.98
C ASP A 73 -12.07 -30.24 18.46
N ILE A 74 -11.63 -29.02 18.12
CA ILE A 74 -12.35 -27.78 18.43
C ILE A 74 -13.55 -27.63 17.50
N VAL A 75 -13.36 -27.94 16.21
CA VAL A 75 -14.40 -27.89 15.18
C VAL A 75 -15.42 -29.02 15.37
N GLY A 76 -14.98 -30.19 15.85
CA GLY A 76 -15.83 -31.33 16.22
C GLY A 76 -16.40 -32.07 15.03
N TYR A 77 -15.76 -31.98 13.87
CA TYR A 77 -16.14 -32.72 12.66
C TYR A 77 -14.99 -33.59 12.21
N ASP A 78 -15.30 -34.83 11.82
CA ASP A 78 -14.34 -35.72 11.19
C ASP A 78 -14.03 -35.30 9.75
N GLU A 79 -13.12 -36.02 9.10
CA GLU A 79 -12.71 -35.80 7.71
C GLU A 79 -13.86 -35.92 6.68
N SER A 80 -14.99 -36.52 7.08
CA SER A 80 -16.21 -36.63 6.26
C SER A 80 -17.25 -35.54 6.55
N GLY A 81 -16.96 -34.64 7.50
CA GLY A 81 -17.85 -33.57 7.91
C GLY A 81 -18.99 -34.03 8.82
N LEU A 82 -18.84 -35.20 9.47
CA LEU A 82 -19.80 -35.70 10.46
C LEU A 82 -19.37 -35.30 11.87
N PRO A 83 -20.33 -35.00 12.78
CA PRO A 83 -20.00 -34.70 14.16
C PRO A 83 -19.27 -35.87 14.82
N SER A 84 -18.14 -35.61 15.46
CA SER A 84 -17.36 -36.56 16.26
C SER A 84 -17.52 -36.30 17.75
#